data_AF-A0A960T1J5-F1
#
_entry.id   AF-A0A960T1J5-F1
#
_cell.length_a   1.000
_cell.length_b   1.000
_cell.length_c   1.000
_cell.angle_alpha   90.00
_cell.angle_beta   90.00
_cell.angle_gamma   90.00
#
_symmetry.space_group_name_H-M   'P 1'
#
loop_
_entity.id
_entity.type
_entity.pdbx_description
1 polymer ?
#
loop_
_entity_poly.entity_id
_entity_poly.type
_entity_poly.pdbx_seq_one_letter_code
_entity_poly.pdbx_strand_id
1 'polypeptide(L)'
;MSARAKTAKPRILIVTPEITYLPAGMGNMAQRMTAKAGGMADVSASLVSALFELGADVHVALPNYRRMFQGDVFNLHEKELRKYHEVLPDTHIHLAEDRIFYYRDQVYSNHNEEAMRIALVFQREVINHIIPHVRPDLIHCNDWMTALIPAMARRRGIKSLFTVHNIHTRQVSLAQVEESGIDAAEFWMNLYFCGCPDNYYQARANFAVDL
;
A
#
# COMPACT_ATOMS: atom_id res chain seq x y z
N MET A 1 -30.13 -33.57 0.33
CA MET A 1 -29.54 -32.76 -0.77
C MET A 1 -29.14 -31.42 -0.19
N SER A 2 -27.85 -31.23 0.11
CA SER A 2 -27.33 -29.97 0.68
C SER A 2 -27.20 -28.95 -0.45
N ALA A 3 -27.93 -27.84 -0.36
CA ALA A 3 -27.80 -26.73 -1.28
C ALA A 3 -26.37 -26.19 -1.18
N ARG A 4 -25.58 -26.41 -2.23
CA ARG A 4 -24.25 -25.83 -2.39
C ARG A 4 -24.44 -24.31 -2.33
N ALA A 5 -24.01 -23.68 -1.23
CA ALA A 5 -24.04 -22.24 -1.09
C ALA A 5 -23.40 -21.65 -2.35
N LYS A 6 -24.12 -20.77 -3.07
CA LYS A 6 -23.53 -19.96 -4.14
C LYS A 6 -22.33 -19.26 -3.51
N THR A 7 -21.11 -19.69 -3.83
CA THR A 7 -19.89 -19.06 -3.36
C THR A 7 -19.93 -17.62 -3.85
N ALA A 8 -20.14 -16.68 -2.92
CA ALA A 8 -20.11 -15.26 -3.23
C ALA A 8 -18.77 -14.94 -3.92
N LYS A 9 -18.80 -14.06 -4.92
CA LYS A 9 -17.59 -13.60 -5.59
C LYS A 9 -16.68 -12.98 -4.52
N PRO A 10 -15.43 -13.45 -4.35
CA PRO A 10 -14.55 -12.92 -3.33
C PRO A 10 -14.26 -11.45 -3.65
N ARG A 11 -14.41 -10.57 -2.65
CA ARG A 11 -14.01 -9.18 -2.76
C ARG A 11 -12.56 -9.02 -2.35
N ILE A 12 -11.72 -8.62 -3.30
CA ILE A 12 -10.28 -8.50 -3.12
C ILE A 12 -9.90 -7.03 -3.19
N LEU A 13 -9.27 -6.51 -2.13
CA LEU A 13 -8.67 -5.18 -2.14
C LEU A 13 -7.17 -5.31 -2.35
N ILE A 14 -6.68 -4.82 -3.48
CA ILE A 14 -5.24 -4.72 -3.77
C ILE A 14 -4.78 -3.33 -3.34
N VAL A 15 -3.92 -3.27 -2.34
CA VAL A 15 -3.33 -2.03 -1.82
C VAL A 15 -1.92 -1.91 -2.36
N THR A 16 -1.72 -0.96 -3.26
CA THR A 16 -0.43 -0.76 -3.93
C THR A 16 0.01 0.71 -3.80
N PRO A 17 1.22 0.99 -3.32
CA PRO A 17 1.70 2.35 -3.08
C PRO A 17 2.29 3.06 -4.32
N GLU A 18 2.22 2.44 -5.51
CA GLU A 18 3.02 2.71 -6.72
C GLU A 18 3.55 4.15 -6.90
N ILE A 19 4.84 4.34 -6.56
CA ILE A 19 6.00 4.52 -7.46
C ILE A 19 7.18 3.75 -6.84
N THR A 20 7.80 2.83 -7.59
CA THR A 20 9.01 2.12 -7.14
C THR A 20 10.21 3.06 -7.11
N TYR A 21 10.68 3.40 -5.90
CA TYR A 21 11.94 4.11 -5.71
C TYR A 21 13.10 3.11 -5.78
N LEU A 22 13.95 3.24 -6.81
CA LEU A 22 15.28 2.62 -6.80
C LEU A 22 16.24 3.54 -6.02
N PRO A 23 16.99 3.04 -5.01
CA PRO A 23 17.91 3.86 -4.24
C PRO A 23 19.08 4.40 -5.09
N ALA A 24 19.60 5.58 -4.72
CA ALA A 24 20.70 6.25 -5.42
C ALA A 24 22.02 5.47 -5.32
N GLY A 25 22.66 5.25 -6.48
CA GLY A 25 23.95 4.54 -6.62
C GLY A 25 24.21 3.95 -8.03
N MET A 26 23.18 3.84 -8.88
CA MET A 26 23.31 3.34 -10.26
C MET A 26 23.32 4.48 -11.30
N GLY A 27 24.35 5.33 -11.27
CA GLY A 27 24.47 6.50 -12.15
C GLY A 27 24.70 6.21 -13.65
N ASN A 28 25.02 4.97 -14.04
CA ASN A 28 25.40 4.65 -15.43
C ASN A 28 24.44 3.68 -16.16
N MET A 29 23.29 3.34 -15.58
CA MET A 29 22.34 2.34 -16.14
C MET A 29 20.96 2.91 -16.51
N ALA A 30 20.87 4.21 -16.79
CA ALA A 30 19.60 4.89 -17.07
C ALA A 30 18.82 4.35 -18.30
N GLN A 31 19.48 3.67 -19.25
CA GLN A 31 18.79 3.06 -20.40
C GLN A 31 18.28 1.62 -20.18
N ARG A 32 18.64 0.96 -19.08
CA ARG A 32 18.20 -0.42 -18.77
C ARG A 32 17.15 -0.51 -17.64
N MET A 33 16.85 0.58 -16.96
CA MET A 33 16.06 0.58 -15.71
C MET A 33 14.64 1.16 -15.81
N THR A 34 14.23 1.71 -16.95
CA THR A 34 12.82 2.01 -17.22
C THR A 34 11.94 0.75 -17.21
N ALA A 35 12.54 -0.42 -17.44
CA ALA A 35 11.88 -1.72 -17.41
C ALA A 35 11.54 -2.25 -16.00
N LYS A 36 12.24 -1.82 -14.93
CA LYS A 36 12.01 -2.36 -13.56
C LYS A 36 10.88 -1.67 -12.79
N ALA A 37 10.73 -0.35 -12.93
CA ALA A 37 9.59 0.36 -12.36
C ALA A 37 8.31 0.15 -13.18
N GLY A 38 8.43 0.07 -14.52
CA GLY A 38 7.31 -0.29 -15.40
C GLY A 38 6.83 -1.73 -15.19
N GLY A 39 7.75 -2.69 -15.00
CA GLY A 39 7.40 -4.10 -14.89
C GLY A 39 6.52 -4.47 -13.70
N MET A 40 6.65 -3.81 -12.53
CA MET A 40 5.77 -4.13 -11.39
C MET A 40 4.37 -3.56 -11.55
N ALA A 41 4.25 -2.35 -12.09
CA ALA A 41 2.95 -1.76 -12.35
C ALA A 41 2.22 -2.52 -13.48
N ASP A 42 2.97 -2.97 -14.50
CA ASP A 42 2.46 -3.89 -15.52
C ASP A 42 2.03 -5.24 -14.92
N VAL A 43 2.78 -5.78 -13.95
CA VAL A 43 2.43 -7.05 -13.27
C VAL A 43 1.20 -6.89 -12.36
N SER A 44 1.10 -5.79 -11.62
CA SER A 44 -0.04 -5.48 -10.74
C SER A 44 -1.32 -5.30 -11.56
N ALA A 45 -1.28 -4.48 -12.63
CA ALA A 45 -2.40 -4.31 -13.55
C ALA A 45 -2.79 -5.63 -14.23
N SER A 46 -1.82 -6.44 -14.66
CA SER A 46 -2.09 -7.76 -15.26
C SER A 46 -2.76 -8.72 -14.27
N LEU A 47 -2.33 -8.72 -13.01
CA LEU A 47 -2.94 -9.53 -11.95
C LEU A 47 -4.38 -9.07 -11.67
N VAL A 48 -4.60 -7.76 -11.56
CA VAL A 48 -5.93 -7.16 -11.40
C VAL A 48 -6.86 -7.58 -12.54
N SER A 49 -6.39 -7.47 -13.78
CA SER A 49 -7.14 -7.88 -14.98
C SER A 49 -7.50 -9.35 -14.95
N ALA A 50 -6.52 -10.23 -14.70
CA ALA A 50 -6.75 -11.66 -14.64
C ALA A 50 -7.75 -12.05 -13.53
N LEU A 51 -7.65 -11.46 -12.33
CA LEU A 51 -8.58 -11.74 -11.23
C LEU A 51 -10.00 -11.24 -11.54
N PHE A 52 -10.11 -10.07 -12.17
CA PHE A 52 -11.38 -9.49 -12.57
C PHE A 52 -12.06 -10.32 -13.68
N GLU A 53 -11.31 -10.75 -14.69
CA GLU A 53 -11.79 -11.65 -15.76
C GLU A 53 -12.22 -13.02 -15.22
N LEU A 54 -11.54 -13.53 -14.18
CA LEU A 54 -11.95 -14.75 -13.46
C LEU A 54 -13.22 -14.54 -12.60
N GLY A 55 -13.75 -13.32 -12.54
CA GLY A 55 -15.02 -12.99 -11.91
C GLY A 55 -14.94 -12.58 -10.44
N ALA A 56 -13.75 -12.28 -9.91
CA ALA A 56 -13.59 -11.71 -8.57
C ALA A 56 -14.06 -10.23 -8.53
N ASP A 57 -14.49 -9.78 -7.37
CA ASP A 57 -14.85 -8.38 -7.11
C ASP A 57 -13.59 -7.62 -6.70
N VAL A 58 -12.80 -7.19 -7.68
CA VAL A 58 -11.46 -6.61 -7.47
C VAL A 58 -11.54 -5.10 -7.30
N HIS A 59 -10.96 -4.60 -6.21
CA HIS A 59 -10.76 -3.19 -5.91
C HIS A 59 -9.27 -2.88 -5.79
N VAL A 60 -8.86 -1.67 -6.17
CA VAL A 60 -7.47 -1.21 -6.07
C VAL A 60 -7.41 0.07 -5.24
N ALA A 61 -6.49 0.14 -4.28
CA ALA A 61 -6.19 1.32 -3.48
C ALA A 61 -4.80 1.86 -3.80
N LEU A 62 -4.72 3.15 -4.12
CA LEU A 62 -3.51 3.85 -4.57
C LEU A 62 -3.40 5.23 -3.91
N PRO A 63 -2.20 5.79 -3.67
CA PRO A 63 -2.04 7.19 -3.27
C PRO A 63 -2.49 8.13 -4.40
N ASN A 64 -3.16 9.24 -4.08
CA ASN A 64 -3.60 10.22 -5.07
C ASN A 64 -2.52 11.28 -5.34
N TYR A 65 -1.51 10.95 -6.15
CA TYR A 65 -0.46 11.91 -6.51
C TYR A 65 -0.98 12.92 -7.54
N ARG A 66 -1.74 13.94 -7.08
CA ARG A 66 -2.07 15.13 -7.89
C ARG A 66 -0.92 16.13 -7.81
N ARG A 67 -0.62 16.87 -8.87
CA ARG A 67 0.37 17.96 -8.79
C ARG A 67 -0.27 19.28 -9.18
N MET A 68 0.10 20.36 -8.50
CA MET A 68 -0.20 21.74 -8.96
C MET A 68 0.71 22.17 -10.15
N PHE A 69 1.80 21.44 -10.43
CA PHE A 69 2.77 21.72 -11.51
C PHE A 69 3.26 20.43 -12.21
N GLN A 70 3.42 20.40 -13.53
CA GLN A 70 3.73 19.16 -14.29
C GLN A 70 5.13 18.59 -14.02
N GLY A 71 5.26 17.26 -13.87
CA GLY A 71 6.57 16.56 -13.86
C GLY A 71 6.46 15.03 -13.84
N ASP A 72 7.61 14.35 -13.85
CA ASP A 72 7.71 12.92 -14.20
C ASP A 72 6.90 11.96 -13.31
N VAL A 73 6.85 12.22 -11.99
CA VAL A 73 6.06 11.43 -11.00
C VAL A 73 4.57 11.44 -11.37
N PHE A 74 4.03 12.62 -11.70
CA PHE A 74 2.63 12.79 -12.03
C PHE A 74 2.29 12.07 -13.34
N ASN A 75 3.13 12.21 -14.36
CA ASN A 75 2.93 11.56 -15.66
C ASN A 75 2.96 10.03 -15.54
N LEU A 76 3.86 9.48 -14.70
CA LEU A 76 3.90 8.05 -14.41
C LEU A 76 2.62 7.60 -13.69
N HIS A 77 2.22 8.31 -12.64
CA HIS A 77 1.01 7.98 -11.89
C HIS A 77 -0.26 8.02 -12.76
N GLU A 78 -0.41 9.03 -13.62
CA GLU A 78 -1.52 9.14 -14.55
C GLU A 78 -1.53 7.98 -15.56
N LYS A 79 -0.37 7.59 -16.08
CA LYS A 79 -0.25 6.44 -16.99
C LYS A 79 -0.70 5.14 -16.31
N GLU A 80 -0.36 4.93 -15.05
CA GLU A 80 -0.77 3.73 -14.31
C GLU A 80 -2.26 3.73 -13.99
N LEU A 81 -2.82 4.86 -13.55
CA LEU A 81 -4.26 4.98 -13.35
C LEU A 81 -5.06 4.64 -14.61
N ARG A 82 -4.60 5.08 -15.78
CA ARG A 82 -5.23 4.74 -17.07
C ARG A 82 -5.32 3.22 -17.29
N LYS A 83 -4.29 2.45 -16.93
CA LYS A 83 -4.33 0.98 -17.06
C LYS A 83 -5.41 0.35 -16.19
N TYR A 84 -5.61 0.84 -14.97
CA TYR A 84 -6.68 0.35 -14.11
C TYR A 84 -8.06 0.77 -14.65
N HIS A 85 -8.23 1.99 -15.16
CA HIS A 85 -9.48 2.45 -15.78
C HIS A 85 -9.85 1.69 -17.07
N GLU A 86 -8.88 1.12 -17.78
CA GLU A 86 -9.15 0.27 -18.95
C GLU A 86 -9.81 -1.08 -18.59
N VAL A 87 -9.62 -1.53 -17.34
CA VAL A 87 -9.99 -2.88 -16.89
C VAL A 87 -11.10 -2.85 -15.84
N LEU A 88 -11.05 -1.89 -14.92
CA LEU A 88 -11.95 -1.77 -13.77
C LEU A 88 -12.90 -0.57 -13.92
N PRO A 89 -14.12 -0.67 -13.38
CA PRO A 89 -14.99 0.49 -13.25
C PRO A 89 -14.41 1.48 -12.22
N ASP A 90 -14.70 2.77 -12.40
CA ASP A 90 -14.20 3.85 -11.52
C ASP A 90 -14.52 3.62 -10.04
N THR A 91 -15.66 2.98 -9.73
CA THR A 91 -16.08 2.65 -8.37
C THR A 91 -15.17 1.62 -7.67
N HIS A 92 -14.30 0.94 -8.43
CA HIS A 92 -13.36 -0.06 -7.92
C HIS A 92 -11.94 0.50 -7.73
N ILE A 93 -11.72 1.77 -8.07
CA ILE A 93 -10.44 2.46 -7.90
C ILE A 93 -10.57 3.45 -6.74
N HIS A 94 -9.75 3.26 -5.70
CA HIS A 94 -9.82 3.98 -4.43
C HIS A 94 -8.56 4.81 -4.24
N LEU A 95 -8.68 6.12 -4.35
CA LEU A 95 -7.54 7.03 -4.22
C LEU A 95 -7.44 7.54 -2.78
N ALA A 96 -6.31 7.30 -2.12
CA ALA A 96 -6.02 7.87 -0.83
C ALA A 96 -5.69 9.36 -1.00
N GLU A 97 -6.51 10.22 -0.38
CA GLU A 97 -6.41 11.67 -0.52
C GLU A 97 -5.82 12.30 0.73
N ASP A 98 -4.64 12.88 0.60
CA ASP A 98 -4.01 13.71 1.62
C ASP A 98 -3.12 14.75 0.93
N ARG A 99 -2.95 15.89 1.60
CA ARG A 99 -2.11 16.98 1.15
C ARG A 99 -0.67 16.54 0.85
N ILE A 100 -0.14 15.55 1.57
CA ILE A 100 1.22 15.03 1.37
C ILE A 100 1.42 14.45 -0.04
N PHE A 101 0.36 13.95 -0.68
CA PHE A 101 0.45 13.43 -2.05
C PHE A 101 0.46 14.55 -3.10
N TYR A 102 0.11 15.80 -2.73
CA TYR A 102 -0.07 16.91 -3.67
C TYR A 102 1.21 17.69 -4.01
N TYR A 103 2.19 17.69 -3.11
CA TYR A 103 3.34 18.60 -3.17
C TYR A 103 4.64 17.92 -3.60
N ARG A 104 4.57 16.81 -4.34
CA ARG A 104 5.80 16.08 -4.71
C ARG A 104 6.56 16.81 -5.82
N ASP A 105 7.66 17.47 -5.45
CA ASP A 105 8.46 18.29 -6.37
C ASP A 105 9.54 17.52 -7.15
N GLN A 106 10.00 16.35 -6.68
CA GLN A 106 11.00 15.53 -7.39
C GLN A 106 10.80 14.02 -7.17
N VAL A 107 11.24 13.25 -8.18
CA VAL A 107 11.51 11.80 -8.11
C VAL A 107 12.68 11.51 -7.12
N TYR A 108 13.39 12.54 -6.67
CA TYR A 108 14.53 12.44 -5.77
C TYR A 108 14.40 13.42 -4.62
N SER A 109 13.84 12.96 -3.50
CA SER A 109 14.23 13.48 -2.21
C SER A 109 15.05 12.40 -1.53
N ASN A 110 16.31 12.72 -1.19
CA ASN A 110 17.21 11.85 -0.43
C ASN A 110 16.75 11.69 1.04
N HIS A 111 15.45 11.75 1.31
CA HIS A 111 14.88 11.87 2.64
C HIS A 111 14.06 10.63 2.95
N ASN A 112 14.73 9.64 3.54
CA ASN A 112 14.14 8.44 4.11
C ASN A 112 12.88 8.72 4.96
N GLU A 113 12.86 9.87 5.65
CA GLU A 113 11.72 10.29 6.46
C GLU A 113 10.48 10.68 5.65
N GLU A 114 10.63 11.25 4.45
CA GLU A 114 9.50 11.65 3.62
C GLU A 114 8.77 10.41 3.09
N ALA A 115 9.52 9.43 2.59
CA ALA A 115 8.96 8.15 2.17
C ALA A 115 8.20 7.46 3.32
N MET A 116 8.75 7.51 4.54
CA MET A 116 8.08 7.00 5.73
C MET A 116 6.77 7.75 6.02
N ARG A 117 6.78 9.09 6.01
CA ARG A 117 5.57 9.91 6.22
C ARG A 117 4.49 9.59 5.18
N ILE A 118 4.87 9.48 3.90
CA ILE A 118 3.95 9.09 2.82
C ILE A 118 3.36 7.70 3.08
N ALA A 119 4.19 6.72 3.43
CA ALA A 119 3.73 5.36 3.73
C ALA A 119 2.74 5.32 4.90
N LEU A 120 3.00 6.06 5.98
CA LEU A 120 2.10 6.14 7.13
C LEU A 120 0.77 6.79 6.74
N VAL A 121 0.79 7.92 6.03
CA VAL A 121 -0.43 8.60 5.59
C VAL A 121 -1.23 7.73 4.62
N PHE A 122 -0.57 7.03 3.70
CA PHE A 122 -1.25 6.11 2.79
C PHE A 122 -1.94 4.97 3.55
N GLN A 123 -1.24 4.33 4.48
CA GLN A 123 -1.81 3.28 5.31
C GLN A 123 -2.96 3.79 6.18
N ARG A 124 -2.85 5.02 6.72
CA ARG A 124 -3.93 5.67 7.45
C ARG A 124 -5.19 5.81 6.62
N GLU A 125 -5.08 6.37 5.41
CA GLU A 125 -6.23 6.53 4.51
C GLU A 125 -6.85 5.18 4.13
N VAL A 126 -6.02 4.17 3.88
CA VAL A 126 -6.49 2.82 3.55
C VAL A 126 -7.22 2.19 4.74
N ILE A 127 -6.65 2.26 5.95
CA ILE A 127 -7.19 1.64 7.17
C ILE A 127 -8.48 2.33 7.62
N ASN A 128 -8.50 3.67 7.59
CA ASN A 128 -9.57 4.47 8.18
C ASN A 128 -10.75 4.71 7.22
N HIS A 129 -10.50 4.77 5.91
CA HIS A 129 -11.52 5.15 4.92
C HIS A 129 -11.80 4.05 3.90
N ILE A 130 -10.77 3.51 3.25
CA ILE A 130 -10.96 2.60 2.11
C ILE A 130 -11.43 1.22 2.57
N ILE A 131 -10.79 0.62 3.56
CA ILE A 131 -11.15 -0.73 4.04
C ILE A 131 -12.57 -0.77 4.62
N PRO A 132 -13.02 0.18 5.46
CA PRO A 132 -14.41 0.22 5.93
C PRO A 132 -15.44 0.42 4.82
N HIS A 133 -15.08 1.13 3.74
CA HIS A 133 -15.93 1.35 2.58
C HIS A 133 -16.03 0.09 1.71
N VAL A 134 -14.89 -0.49 1.31
CA VAL A 134 -14.80 -1.65 0.41
C VAL A 134 -15.29 -2.93 1.10
N ARG A 135 -14.99 -3.11 2.39
CA ARG A 135 -15.27 -4.36 3.16
C ARG A 135 -14.75 -5.61 2.43
N PRO A 136 -13.43 -5.72 2.20
CA PRO A 136 -12.86 -6.83 1.45
C PRO A 136 -12.86 -8.14 2.24
N ASP A 137 -12.95 -9.27 1.53
CA ASP A 137 -12.74 -10.61 2.08
C ASP A 137 -11.24 -10.96 2.18
N LEU A 138 -10.44 -10.37 1.27
CA LEU A 138 -9.00 -10.53 1.16
C LEU A 138 -8.35 -9.18 0.84
N ILE A 139 -7.26 -8.84 1.54
CA ILE A 139 -6.43 -7.68 1.24
C ILE A 139 -5.07 -8.16 0.73
N HIS A 140 -4.68 -7.70 -0.44
CA HIS A 140 -3.32 -7.91 -0.94
C HIS A 140 -2.52 -6.62 -0.74
N CYS A 141 -1.53 -6.69 0.14
CA CYS A 141 -0.64 -5.59 0.49
C CYS A 141 0.68 -5.75 -0.26
N ASN A 142 1.10 -4.71 -0.99
CA ASN A 142 2.34 -4.69 -1.75
C ASN A 142 3.37 -3.78 -1.10
N ASP A 143 4.56 -4.33 -0.86
CA ASP A 143 5.74 -3.65 -0.34
C ASP A 143 5.60 -3.09 1.09
N TRP A 144 6.74 -2.70 1.69
CA TRP A 144 6.84 -2.23 3.08
C TRP A 144 5.91 -1.05 3.39
N MET A 145 5.56 -0.23 2.38
CA MET A 145 4.66 0.92 2.55
C MET A 145 3.23 0.51 2.93
N THR A 146 2.91 -0.79 2.97
CA THR A 146 1.59 -1.33 3.32
C THR A 146 1.62 -2.30 4.52
N ALA A 147 2.75 -2.44 5.20
CA ALA A 147 3.02 -3.50 6.17
C ALA A 147 2.24 -3.43 7.49
N LEU A 148 1.63 -2.29 7.85
CA LEU A 148 0.72 -2.18 9.00
C LEU A 148 -0.66 -2.81 8.70
N ILE A 149 -1.06 -2.85 7.43
CA ILE A 149 -2.39 -3.29 7.02
C ILE A 149 -2.64 -4.77 7.32
N PRO A 150 -1.71 -5.72 7.09
CA PRO A 150 -1.88 -7.12 7.48
C PRO A 150 -2.15 -7.32 8.98
N ALA A 151 -1.48 -6.56 9.86
CA ALA A 151 -1.67 -6.66 11.30
C ALA A 151 -3.08 -6.22 11.72
N MET A 152 -3.54 -5.10 11.15
CA MET A 152 -4.90 -4.60 11.31
C MET A 152 -5.94 -5.57 10.72
N ALA A 153 -5.69 -6.10 9.51
CA ALA A 153 -6.57 -7.07 8.84
C ALA A 153 -6.78 -8.32 9.70
N ARG A 154 -5.69 -8.87 10.27
CA ARG A 154 -5.72 -10.00 11.19
C ARG A 154 -6.58 -9.70 12.43
N ARG A 155 -6.47 -8.51 13.01
CA ARG A 155 -7.30 -8.09 14.15
C ARG A 155 -8.79 -8.05 13.78
N ARG A 156 -9.12 -7.64 12.56
CA ARG A 156 -10.50 -7.58 12.04
C ARG A 156 -11.00 -8.90 11.43
N GLY A 157 -10.19 -9.97 11.44
CA GLY A 157 -10.56 -11.26 10.85
C GLY A 157 -10.59 -11.28 9.32
N ILE A 158 -9.96 -10.31 8.66
CA ILE A 158 -9.85 -10.21 7.20
C ILE A 158 -8.60 -10.96 6.76
N LYS A 159 -8.69 -11.77 5.70
CA LYS A 159 -7.53 -12.47 5.15
C LYS A 159 -6.58 -11.46 4.51
N SER A 160 -5.27 -11.67 4.63
CA SER A 160 -4.27 -10.80 4.00
C SER A 160 -3.17 -11.59 3.31
N LEU A 161 -2.72 -11.10 2.16
CA LEU A 161 -1.50 -11.51 1.47
C LEU A 161 -0.55 -10.32 1.46
N PHE A 162 0.71 -10.53 1.85
CA PHE A 162 1.74 -9.50 1.82
C PHE A 162 2.85 -9.93 0.85
N THR A 163 3.11 -9.11 -0.17
CA THR A 163 4.19 -9.37 -1.13
C THR A 163 5.31 -8.36 -0.91
N VAL A 164 6.50 -8.90 -0.71
CA VAL A 164 7.74 -8.14 -0.55
C VAL A 164 8.48 -8.15 -1.89
N HIS A 165 8.76 -6.96 -2.44
CA HIS A 165 9.38 -6.82 -3.76
C HIS A 165 10.90 -6.63 -3.71
N ASN A 166 11.44 -6.28 -2.54
CA ASN A 166 12.85 -6.06 -2.30
C ASN A 166 13.19 -6.36 -0.83
N ILE A 167 14.48 -6.51 -0.50
CA ILE A 167 14.93 -6.77 0.87
C ILE A 167 14.98 -5.50 1.75
N HIS A 168 14.46 -4.37 1.28
CA HIS A 168 14.51 -3.12 2.02
C HIS A 168 13.26 -2.99 2.90
N THR A 169 13.46 -3.16 4.20
CA THR A 169 12.43 -2.84 5.20
C THR A 169 12.66 -1.45 5.78
N ARG A 170 11.64 -0.92 6.46
CA ARG A 170 11.73 0.37 7.14
C ARG A 170 11.21 0.25 8.56
N GLN A 171 11.94 0.86 9.49
CA GLN A 171 11.57 0.84 10.90
C GLN A 171 10.90 2.14 11.30
N VAL A 172 9.82 2.03 12.08
CA VAL A 172 9.06 3.17 12.61
C VAL A 172 8.69 2.90 14.07
N SER A 173 8.67 3.90 14.94
CA SER A 173 8.17 3.67 16.30
C SER A 173 6.65 3.55 16.28
N LEU A 174 6.09 2.74 17.18
CA LEU A 174 4.64 2.63 17.32
C LEU A 174 4.00 3.97 17.74
N ALA A 175 4.73 4.82 18.49
CA ALA A 175 4.31 6.19 18.77
C ALA A 175 4.14 7.03 17.49
N GLN A 176 5.08 6.95 16.54
CA GLN A 176 4.97 7.65 15.25
C GLN A 176 3.80 7.14 14.40
N VAL A 177 3.53 5.83 14.44
CA VAL A 177 2.35 5.23 13.79
C VAL A 177 1.07 5.86 14.35
N GLU A 178 0.95 5.96 15.67
CA GLU A 178 -0.22 6.56 16.31
C GLU A 178 -0.35 8.07 16.07
N GLU A 179 0.76 8.79 16.13
CA GLU A 179 0.82 10.23 15.82
C GLU A 179 0.43 10.52 14.37
N SER A 180 0.60 9.55 13.46
CA SER A 180 0.12 9.66 12.09
C SER A 180 -1.40 9.56 11.94
N GLY A 181 -2.12 9.15 13.00
CA GLY A 181 -3.57 8.96 13.03
C GLY A 181 -4.03 7.52 12.80
N ILE A 182 -3.14 6.55 13.02
CA ILE A 182 -3.45 5.12 12.95
C ILE A 182 -3.60 4.59 14.38
N ASP A 183 -4.78 4.09 14.75
CA ASP A 183 -5.02 3.50 16.09
C ASP A 183 -4.37 2.11 16.22
N ALA A 184 -3.06 2.09 16.37
CA ALA A 184 -2.28 0.86 16.44
C ALA A 184 -2.49 0.10 17.76
N ALA A 185 -3.03 0.74 18.79
CA ALA A 185 -3.36 0.08 20.06
C ALA A 185 -4.34 -1.08 19.88
N GLU A 186 -5.19 -1.05 18.85
CA GLU A 186 -6.12 -2.14 18.58
C GLU A 186 -5.46 -3.42 18.04
N PHE A 187 -4.30 -3.29 17.39
CA PHE A 187 -3.67 -4.38 16.63
C PHE A 187 -2.17 -4.54 16.85
N TRP A 188 -1.58 -3.84 17.83
CA TRP A 188 -0.14 -3.85 18.08
C TRP A 188 0.43 -5.26 18.28
N MET A 189 -0.31 -6.16 18.93
CA MET A 189 0.12 -7.57 19.13
C MET A 189 0.31 -8.36 17.83
N ASN A 190 -0.19 -7.86 16.71
CA ASN A 190 -0.03 -8.47 15.39
C ASN A 190 1.07 -7.80 14.55
N LEU A 191 1.74 -6.77 15.07
CA LEU A 191 2.85 -6.09 14.39
C LEU A 191 4.16 -6.86 14.54
N TYR A 192 5.04 -6.69 13.56
CA TYR A 192 6.41 -7.20 13.62
C TYR A 192 7.30 -6.17 14.30
N PHE A 193 7.75 -6.47 15.52
CA PHE A 193 8.67 -5.60 16.25
C PHE A 193 10.12 -6.05 16.08
N CYS A 194 11.03 -5.07 16.08
CA CYS A 194 12.46 -5.31 16.25
C CYS A 194 12.78 -5.60 17.73
N GLY A 195 12.31 -6.76 18.21
CA GLY A 195 12.42 -7.21 19.59
C GLY A 195 11.10 -7.79 20.12
N CYS A 196 11.05 -8.06 21.42
CA CYS A 196 9.90 -8.67 22.07
C CYS A 196 9.37 -7.75 23.18
N PRO A 197 8.42 -6.85 22.89
CA PRO A 197 7.79 -6.04 23.92
C PRO A 197 6.90 -6.90 24.83
N ASP A 198 7.03 -6.75 26.15
CA ASP A 198 6.20 -7.49 27.12
C ASP A 198 4.80 -6.89 27.27
N ASN A 199 4.67 -5.60 26.98
CA ASN A 199 3.42 -4.86 27.11
C ASN A 199 3.37 -3.67 26.14
N TYR A 200 2.17 -3.10 25.99
CA TYR A 200 1.91 -2.00 25.07
C TYR A 200 2.76 -0.76 25.35
N TYR A 201 2.99 -0.39 26.61
CA TYR A 201 3.80 0.80 26.93
C TYR A 201 5.24 0.64 26.45
N GLN A 202 5.83 -0.53 26.65
CA GLN A 202 7.15 -0.85 26.11
C GLN A 202 7.12 -0.88 24.58
N ALA A 203 6.13 -1.54 23.97
CA ALA A 203 5.97 -1.58 22.51
C ALA A 203 5.93 -0.17 21.91
N ARG A 204 5.19 0.74 22.56
CA ARG A 204 5.02 2.13 22.13
C ARG A 204 6.30 2.96 22.24
N ALA A 205 7.03 2.81 23.35
CA ALA A 205 8.13 3.70 23.70
C ALA A 205 9.51 3.18 23.30
N ASN A 206 9.71 1.87 23.20
CA ASN A 206 11.04 1.26 23.17
C ASN A 206 11.33 0.38 21.95
N PHE A 207 10.30 -0.07 21.23
CA PHE A 207 10.49 -0.98 20.10
C PHE A 207 10.04 -0.36 18.79
N ALA A 208 10.87 -0.54 17.76
CA ALA A 208 10.50 -0.21 16.40
C ALA A 208 9.63 -1.33 15.81
N VAL A 209 8.67 -0.92 14.98
CA VAL A 209 7.90 -1.78 14.09
C VAL A 209 8.66 -1.87 12.77
N ASP A 210 8.90 -3.09 12.29
CA ASP A 210 9.48 -3.36 10.99
C ASP A 210 8.36 -3.40 9.94
N LEU A 211 8.44 -2.48 8.97
CA LEU A 211 7.55 -2.38 7.82
C LEU A 211 8.18 -3.09 6.61
#